data_AF-A0A426CHG1-F1
#
_entry.id   AF-A0A426CHG1-F1
#
_cell.length_a   1.000
_cell.length_b   1.000
_cell.length_c   1.000
_cell.angle_alpha   90.00
_cell.angle_beta   90.00
_cell.angle_gamma   90.00
#
_symmetry.space_group_name_H-M   'P 1'
#
loop_
_entity.id
_entity.type
_entity.pdbx_description
1 polymer ?
#
loop_
_entity_poly.entity_id
_entity_poly.type
_entity_poly.pdbx_seq_one_letter_code
_entity_poly.pdbx_strand_id
1 'polypeptide(L)'
;MAKKSASAARPLPLTLDLSATQIAKIEQARKQLGLDSISDVVRHAIESYDPSRFTDSAEEHRQISVRIPAQAKTALAKAAKKNKVSVANLVRAAIDNLPAKKGKK
;
A
#
# COMPACT_ATOMS: atom_id res chain seq x y z
N MET A 1 33.13 25.27 15.88
CA MET A 1 34.28 24.50 15.33
C MET A 1 34.08 23.07 15.84
N ALA A 2 33.92 21.96 15.11
CA ALA A 2 34.30 21.45 13.79
C ALA A 2 33.50 20.12 13.64
N LYS A 3 33.14 19.50 12.51
CA LYS A 3 33.21 19.71 11.06
C LYS A 3 32.14 18.77 10.47
N LYS A 4 31.50 19.20 9.38
CA LYS A 4 30.72 18.37 8.45
C LYS A 4 31.49 17.09 8.10
N SER A 5 30.83 15.93 8.20
CA SER A 5 31.02 14.84 7.26
C SER A 5 29.69 14.13 7.09
N ALA A 6 28.97 14.51 6.03
CA ALA A 6 28.02 13.61 5.40
C ALA A 6 28.85 12.42 4.92
N SER A 7 28.96 11.39 5.76
CA SER A 7 29.50 10.11 5.31
C SER A 7 28.63 9.67 4.15
N ALA A 8 29.20 9.45 2.98
CA ALA A 8 28.54 8.78 1.86
C ALA A 8 27.84 7.54 2.43
N ALA A 9 26.54 7.67 2.69
CA ALA A 9 25.86 6.78 3.62
C ALA A 9 25.64 5.47 2.87
N ARG A 10 26.24 4.39 3.37
CA ARG A 10 26.03 3.05 2.84
C ARG A 10 24.51 2.82 2.68
N PRO A 11 24.03 2.34 1.52
CA PRO A 11 22.60 2.11 1.33
C PRO A 11 22.08 1.18 2.42
N LEU A 12 21.09 1.64 3.18
CA LEU A 12 20.41 0.83 4.18
C LEU A 12 19.36 -0.05 3.50
N PRO A 13 19.16 -1.30 3.97
CA PRO A 13 18.13 -2.17 3.41
C PRO A 13 16.75 -1.60 3.71
N LEU A 14 15.92 -1.49 2.67
CA LEU A 14 14.52 -1.08 2.76
C LEU A 14 13.65 -2.23 2.22
N THR A 15 12.85 -2.85 3.10
CA THR A 15 11.93 -3.92 2.73
C THR A 15 10.57 -3.33 2.39
N LEU A 16 10.08 -3.61 1.19
CA LEU A 16 8.79 -3.11 0.68
C LEU A 16 7.97 -4.30 0.18
N ASP A 17 6.67 -4.29 0.45
CA ASP A 17 5.72 -5.21 -0.17
C ASP A 17 5.20 -4.58 -1.47
N LEU A 18 5.47 -5.21 -2.61
CA LEU A 18 5.09 -4.72 -3.93
C LEU A 18 4.25 -5.76 -4.65
N SER A 19 3.20 -5.31 -5.32
CA SER A 19 2.38 -6.16 -6.20
C SER A 19 3.16 -6.62 -7.44
N ALA A 20 2.76 -7.74 -8.03
CA ALA A 20 3.38 -8.27 -9.25
C ALA A 20 3.39 -7.25 -10.42
N THR A 21 2.37 -6.40 -10.50
CA THR A 21 2.29 -5.34 -11.52
C THR A 21 3.30 -4.23 -11.27
N GLN A 22 3.57 -3.86 -10.02
CA GLN A 22 4.62 -2.90 -9.66
C GLN A 22 6.01 -3.47 -9.93
N ILE A 23 6.24 -4.75 -9.63
CA ILE A 23 7.50 -5.43 -9.95
C ILE A 23 7.76 -5.43 -11.47
N ALA A 24 6.73 -5.73 -12.27
CA ALA A 24 6.84 -5.69 -13.74
C ALA A 24 7.20 -4.28 -14.26
N LYS A 25 6.62 -3.22 -13.68
CA LYS A 25 6.97 -1.83 -14.02
C LYS A 25 8.43 -1.50 -13.70
N ILE A 26 8.93 -1.98 -12.56
CA ILE A 26 10.34 -1.80 -12.17
C ILE A 26 11.28 -2.48 -13.16
N GLU A 27 10.99 -3.73 -13.55
CA GLU A 27 11.79 -4.46 -14.54
C GLU A 27 11.79 -3.77 -15.91
N GLN A 28 10.64 -3.24 -16.34
CA GLN A 28 10.53 -2.49 -17.58
C GLN A 28 11.34 -1.19 -17.52
N ALA A 29 11.21 -0.43 -16.43
CA ALA A 29 11.97 0.80 -16.22
C ALA A 29 13.48 0.51 -16.17
N ARG A 30 13.90 -0.60 -15.55
CA ARG A 30 15.31 -1.04 -15.55
C ARG A 30 15.86 -1.15 -16.96
N LYS A 31 15.13 -1.85 -17.84
CA LYS A 31 15.54 -2.05 -19.24
C LYS A 31 15.53 -0.75 -20.04
N GLN A 32 14.53 0.11 -19.84
CA GLN A 32 14.41 1.37 -20.57
C GLN A 32 15.49 2.39 -20.17
N LEU A 33 15.85 2.44 -18.89
CA LEU A 33 16.85 3.36 -18.35
C LEU A 33 18.27 2.79 -18.41
N GLY A 34 18.43 1.52 -18.81
CA GLY A 34 19.73 0.85 -18.88
C GLY A 34 20.40 0.69 -17.51
N LEU A 35 19.60 0.56 -16.44
CA LEU A 35 20.11 0.47 -15.07
C LEU A 35 20.48 -0.98 -14.71
N ASP A 36 21.51 -1.16 -13.89
CA ASP A 36 22.03 -2.48 -13.55
C ASP A 36 21.15 -3.26 -12.57
N SER A 37 20.46 -2.57 -11.66
CA SER A 37 19.73 -3.21 -10.57
C SER A 37 18.35 -2.60 -10.30
N ILE A 38 17.47 -3.40 -9.66
CA ILE A 38 16.18 -2.92 -9.15
C ILE A 38 16.39 -1.76 -8.15
N SER A 39 17.41 -1.86 -7.30
CA SER A 39 17.76 -0.82 -6.32
C SER A 39 18.09 0.52 -7.00
N ASP A 40 18.79 0.50 -8.14
CA ASP A 40 19.07 1.73 -8.90
C ASP A 40 17.82 2.32 -9.52
N VAL A 41 16.89 1.48 -10.01
CA VAL A 41 15.59 1.96 -10.51
C VAL A 41 14.79 2.62 -9.40
N VAL A 42 14.72 2.01 -8.21
CA VAL A 42 14.01 2.57 -7.07
C VAL A 42 14.67 3.87 -6.61
N ARG A 43 16.00 3.94 -6.57
CA ARG A 43 16.72 5.19 -6.24
C ARG A 43 16.43 6.28 -7.25
N HIS A 44 16.55 5.98 -8.54
CA HIS A 44 16.26 6.93 -9.62
C HIS A 44 14.80 7.41 -9.58
N ALA A 45 13.85 6.52 -9.29
CA ALA A 45 12.44 6.87 -9.13
C ALA A 45 12.22 7.83 -7.97
N ILE A 46 12.85 7.59 -6.80
CA ILE A 46 12.74 8.48 -5.63
C ILE A 46 13.40 9.83 -5.89
N GLU A 47 14.58 9.85 -6.54
CA GLU A 47 15.28 11.10 -6.89
C GLU A 47 14.51 11.96 -7.88
N SER A 48 13.74 11.33 -8.78
CA SER A 48 12.91 12.01 -9.78
C SER A 48 11.50 12.33 -9.27
N TYR A 49 11.11 11.81 -8.11
CA TYR A 49 9.78 11.99 -7.57
C TYR A 49 9.68 13.27 -6.75
N ASP A 50 8.73 14.13 -7.08
CA ASP A 50 8.41 15.30 -6.26
C ASP A 50 7.41 14.90 -5.16
N PRO A 51 7.83 14.81 -3.88
CA PRO A 51 6.96 14.41 -2.78
C PRO A 51 5.84 15.43 -2.54
N SER A 52 6.00 16.68 -2.98
CA SER A 52 4.96 17.72 -2.88
C SER A 52 3.76 17.42 -3.78
N ARG A 53 3.96 16.59 -4.80
CA ARG A 53 2.91 16.11 -5.70
C ARG A 53 2.31 14.78 -5.25
N PHE A 54 2.76 14.22 -4.14
CA PHE A 54 2.13 13.05 -3.54
C PHE A 54 0.72 13.43 -3.07
N THR A 55 -0.27 13.03 -3.85
CA THR A 55 -1.66 12.96 -3.39
C THR A 55 -1.89 11.52 -2.99
N ASP A 56 -2.14 11.29 -1.71
CA ASP A 56 -2.53 9.99 -1.22
C ASP A 56 -3.88 9.65 -1.87
N SER A 57 -3.84 8.80 -2.90
CA SER A 57 -5.06 8.30 -3.54
C SER A 57 -5.66 7.15 -2.73
N ALA A 58 -5.12 6.83 -1.55
CA ALA A 58 -5.84 5.97 -0.62
C ALA A 58 -7.08 6.74 -0.19
N GLU A 59 -8.25 6.20 -0.52
CA GLU A 59 -9.50 6.61 0.13
C GLU A 59 -9.22 6.70 1.64
N GLU A 60 -9.53 7.86 2.24
CA GLU A 60 -9.30 8.13 3.65
C GLU A 60 -10.10 7.10 4.48
N HIS A 61 -9.44 6.00 4.84
CA HIS A 61 -10.05 4.94 5.63
C HIS A 61 -10.18 5.41 7.07
N ARG A 62 -11.38 5.88 7.44
CA ARG A 62 -11.69 6.19 8.84
C ARG A 62 -11.88 4.92 9.64
N GLN A 63 -11.14 4.79 10.74
CA GLN A 63 -11.37 3.73 11.70
C GLN A 63 -12.67 4.01 12.48
N ILE A 64 -13.62 3.10 12.39
CA ILE A 64 -14.88 3.15 13.13
C ILE A 64 -15.01 1.92 14.04
N SER A 65 -15.56 2.13 15.23
CA SER A 65 -15.90 1.04 16.16
C SER A 65 -17.37 0.68 16.01
N VAL A 66 -17.66 -0.51 15.51
CA VAL A 66 -19.05 -1.01 15.36
C VAL A 66 -19.27 -2.25 16.22
N ARG A 67 -20.48 -2.36 16.78
CA ARG A 67 -20.91 -3.54 17.53
C ARG A 67 -21.58 -4.51 16.56
N ILE A 68 -21.13 -5.75 16.55
CA ILE A 68 -21.74 -6.85 15.78
C ILE A 68 -21.98 -8.06 16.69
N PRO A 69 -22.97 -8.91 16.38
CA PRO A 69 -23.21 -10.14 17.12
C PRO A 69 -21.97 -11.05 17.15
N ALA A 70 -21.76 -11.77 18.25
CA ALA A 70 -20.61 -12.66 18.43
C ALA A 70 -20.52 -13.75 17.34
N GLN A 71 -21.67 -14.26 16.88
CA GLN A 71 -21.73 -15.24 15.78
C GLN A 71 -21.25 -14.63 14.46
N ALA A 72 -21.61 -13.38 14.15
CA ALA A 72 -21.15 -12.69 12.94
C ALA A 72 -19.63 -12.44 12.98
N LYS A 73 -19.10 -12.03 14.14
CA LYS A 73 -17.66 -11.82 14.33
C LYS A 73 -16.86 -13.12 14.10
N THR A 74 -17.32 -14.24 14.64
CA THR A 74 -16.64 -15.54 14.47
C THR A 74 -16.72 -16.06 13.04
N ALA A 75 -17.87 -15.89 12.36
CA ALA A 75 -18.01 -16.22 10.93
C ALA A 75 -17.06 -15.40 10.05
N LEU A 76 -16.97 -14.07 10.27
CA LEU A 76 -16.05 -13.19 9.56
C LEU A 76 -14.59 -13.58 9.77
N ALA A 77 -14.19 -13.91 11.00
CA ALA A 77 -12.82 -14.35 11.30
C ALA A 77 -12.47 -15.66 10.59
N LYS A 78 -13.40 -16.62 10.51
CA LYS A 78 -13.22 -17.86 9.75
C LYS A 78 -13.08 -17.59 8.25
N ALA A 79 -13.94 -16.73 7.70
CA ALA A 79 -13.90 -16.35 6.28
C ALA A 79 -12.60 -15.61 5.92
N ALA A 80 -12.13 -14.71 6.77
CA ALA A 80 -10.87 -13.98 6.59
C ALA A 80 -9.67 -14.93 6.50
N LYS A 81 -9.58 -15.88 7.45
CA LYS A 81 -8.54 -16.92 7.43
C LYS A 81 -8.59 -17.79 6.19
N LYS A 82 -9.78 -18.25 5.79
CA LYS A 82 -9.97 -19.09 4.59
C LYS A 82 -9.50 -18.40 3.31
N ASN A 83 -9.79 -17.10 3.18
CA ASN A 83 -9.49 -16.31 1.99
C ASN A 83 -8.14 -15.57 2.06
N LYS A 84 -7.36 -15.75 3.13
CA LYS A 84 -6.08 -15.05 3.37
C LYS A 84 -6.18 -13.52 3.27
N VAL A 85 -7.31 -12.95 3.67
CA VAL A 85 -7.56 -11.50 3.70
C VAL A 85 -7.85 -11.04 5.12
N SER A 86 -7.73 -9.74 5.37
CA SER A 86 -8.13 -9.17 6.67
C SER A 86 -9.65 -9.14 6.83
N VAL A 87 -10.11 -9.21 8.08
CA VAL A 87 -11.55 -9.05 8.41
C VAL A 87 -12.06 -7.71 7.91
N ALA A 88 -11.25 -6.65 8.02
CA ALA A 88 -11.60 -5.32 7.52
C ALA A 88 -11.82 -5.32 5.99
N ASN A 89 -11.01 -6.06 5.23
CA ASN A 89 -11.18 -6.14 3.78
C ASN A 89 -12.51 -6.82 3.40
N LEU A 90 -12.91 -7.88 4.12
CA LEU A 90 -14.21 -8.51 3.92
C LEU A 90 -15.37 -7.58 4.28
N VAL A 91 -15.23 -6.81 5.36
CA VAL A 91 -16.26 -5.84 5.76
C VAL A 91 -16.39 -4.73 4.72
N ARG A 92 -15.29 -4.20 4.17
CA ARG A 92 -15.32 -3.22 3.08
C ARG A 92 -16.04 -3.78 1.86
N ALA A 93 -15.64 -4.96 1.39
CA ALA A 93 -16.29 -5.61 0.26
C ALA A 93 -17.80 -5.85 0.49
N ALA A 94 -18.21 -6.19 1.72
CA ALA A 94 -19.62 -6.35 2.06
C ALA A 94 -20.38 -5.01 2.03
N ILE A 95 -19.73 -3.90 2.44
CA ILE A 95 -20.30 -2.55 2.38
C ILE A 95 -20.41 -2.07 0.92
N ASP A 96 -19.41 -2.32 0.08
CA ASP A 96 -19.44 -1.99 -1.36
C ASP A 96 -20.58 -2.69 -2.11
N ASN A 97 -20.97 -3.89 -1.66
CA ASN A 97 -22.07 -4.66 -2.24
C ASN A 97 -23.45 -4.25 -1.69
N LEU A 98 -23.54 -3.26 -0.80
CA LEU A 98 -24.84 -2.75 -0.36
C LEU A 98 -25.56 -2.11 -1.56
N PRO A 99 -26.84 -2.44 -1.81
CA PRO A 99 -27.58 -1.81 -2.88
C PRO A 99 -27.66 -0.30 -2.59
N ALA A 100 -27.21 0.52 -3.55
CA ALA A 100 -27.27 1.98 -3.48
C ALA A 100 -28.73 2.48 -3.54
N LYS A 101 -29.51 2.21 -2.50
CA LYS A 101 -30.84 2.77 -2.36
C LYS A 101 -30.64 4.24 -1.95
N LYS A 102 -30.78 5.16 -2.91
CA LYS A 102 -30.92 6.61 -2.66
C LYS A 102 -31.90 6.81 -1.50
N GLY A 103 -31.38 7.13 -0.32
CA GLY A 103 -32.21 7.67 0.75
C GLY A 103 -32.77 9.00 0.24
N LYS A 104 -34.10 9.10 0.12
CA LYS A 104 -34.77 10.39 -0.05
C LYS A 104 -34.39 11.25 1.15
N LYS A 105 -33.79 12.42 0.88
CA LYS A 105 -33.72 13.53 1.81
C LYS A 105 -35.12 13.99 2.17
#